data_AF-A0A964HGF1-F1
#
_entry.id   AF-A0A964HGF1-F1
#
_cell.length_a   1.000
_cell.length_b   1.000
_cell.length_c   1.000
_cell.angle_alpha   90.00
_cell.angle_beta   90.00
_cell.angle_gamma   90.00
#
_symmetry.space_group_name_H-M   'P 1'
#
loop_
_entity.id
_entity.type
_entity.pdbx_description
1 polymer ?
#
loop_
_entity_poly.entity_id
_entity_poly.type
_entity_poly.pdbx_seq_one_letter_code
_entity_poly.pdbx_strand_id
1 'polypeptide(L)' 'MKYCTAKEIDCLVKQLIRQGWSFQKGRKHGRLSAPTGQPTLTVPCSPSDRRAFLNFRRDVRHSFRQAPS' A
#
# COMPACT_ATOMS: atom_id res chain seq x y z
N MET A 1 -8.89 -1.22 12.06
CA MET A 1 -9.28 -1.76 10.74
C MET A 1 -8.15 -2.65 10.20
N LYS A 2 -8.49 -3.74 9.51
CA LYS A 2 -7.53 -4.66 8.88
C LYS A 2 -7.58 -4.50 7.36
N TYR A 3 -6.45 -4.17 6.76
CA TYR A 3 -6.29 -3.88 5.33
C TYR A 3 -5.70 -5.07 4.57
N CYS A 4 -4.84 -5.85 5.22
CA CYS A 4 -4.22 -7.07 4.68
C CYS A 4 -4.20 -8.19 5.73
N THR A 5 -4.21 -9.46 5.30
CA THR A 5 -3.98 -10.59 6.21
C THR A 5 -2.54 -10.73 6.67
N ALA A 6 -1.57 -10.31 5.85
CA ALA A 6 -0.16 -10.26 6.21
C ALA A 6 0.10 -9.07 7.15
N LYS A 7 0.65 -9.35 8.33
CA LYS A 7 0.83 -8.35 9.40
C LYS A 7 1.76 -7.22 8.98
N GLU A 8 2.80 -7.54 8.21
CA GLU A 8 3.81 -6.60 7.75
C GLU A 8 3.23 -5.60 6.75
N ILE A 9 2.42 -6.08 5.80
CA ILE A 9 1.71 -5.23 4.83
C ILE A 9 0.65 -4.40 5.55
N ASP A 10 -0.13 -5.00 6.46
CA ASP A 10 -1.16 -4.29 7.22
C ASP A 10 -0.56 -3.14 8.06
N CYS A 11 0.59 -3.37 8.70
CA CYS A 11 1.32 -2.34 9.44
C CYS A 11 1.80 -1.21 8.51
N LEU A 12 2.40 -1.55 7.36
CA LEU A 12 2.88 -0.56 6.41
C LEU A 12 1.74 0.29 5.82
N VAL A 13 0.61 -0.33 5.49
CA VAL A 13 -0.59 0.38 5.01
C VAL A 13 -1.09 1.36 6.07
N LYS A 14 -1.16 0.94 7.34
CA LYS A 14 -1.54 1.83 8.46
C LYS A 14 -0.60 3.02 8.60
N GLN A 15 0.71 2.81 8.46
CA GLN A 15 1.69 3.90 8.49
C GLN A 15 1.47 4.90 7.34
N LEU A 16 1.25 4.42 6.12
CA LEU A 16 0.97 5.29 4.97
C LEU A 16 -0.32 6.08 5.15
N ILE A 17 -1.39 5.46 5.67
CA ILE A 17 -2.64 6.17 5.96
C ILE A 17 -2.41 7.29 6.97
N ARG A 18 -1.60 7.07 8.01
CA ARG A 18 -1.23 8.11 8.98
C ARG A 18 -0.42 9.25 8.35
N GLN A 19 0.26 9.00 7.23
CA GLN A 19 0.98 10.02 6.45
C GLN A 19 0.09 10.73 5.43
N GLY A 20 -1.23 10.51 5.46
CA GLY A 20 -2.19 11.16 4.58
C GLY A 20 -2.55 10.37 3.32
N TRP A 21 -2.08 9.13 3.18
CA TRP A 21 -2.51 8.28 2.08
C TRP A 21 -3.95 7.81 2.28
N SER A 22 -4.67 7.66 1.17
CA SER A 22 -6.06 7.22 1.17
C SER A 22 -6.18 5.76 0.75
N PHE A 23 -6.80 4.92 1.58
CA PHE A 23 -7.05 3.52 1.24
C PHE A 23 -8.48 3.30 0.73
N GLN A 24 -8.61 2.55 -0.37
CA GLN A 24 -9.87 2.12 -0.94
C GLN A 24 -9.90 0.60 -1.05
N LYS A 25 -10.94 -0.04 -0.52
CA LYS A 25 -11.11 -1.48 -0.60
C LYS A 25 -11.78 -1.87 -1.91
N GLY A 26 -11.09 -2.63 -2.76
CA GLY A 26 -11.70 -3.32 -3.91
C GLY A 26 -12.16 -4.74 -3.56
N ARG A 27 -12.70 -5.46 -4.55
CA ARG A 27 -13.16 -6.85 -4.38
C ARG A 27 -12.03 -7.81 -4.01
N LYS A 28 -10.90 -7.77 -4.74
CA LYS A 28 -9.74 -8.68 -4.55
C LYS A 28 -8.52 -7.99 -3.94
N HIS A 29 -8.33 -6.71 -4.24
CA HIS A 29 -7.18 -5.92 -3.81
C HIS A 29 -7.66 -4.59 -3.23
N GLY A 30 -6.93 -4.08 -2.25
CA GLY A 30 -7.03 -2.68 -1.85
C GLY A 30 -6.21 -1.80 -2.80
N ARG A 31 -6.51 -0.50 -2.78
CA ARG A 31 -5.73 0.54 -3.45
C ARG A 31 -5.35 1.60 -2.44
N LEU A 32 -4.10 2.03 -2.45
CA LEU A 32 -3.60 3.19 -1.73
C LEU A 32 -3.33 4.31 -2.72
N SER A 33 -3.89 5.49 -2.47
CA SER A 33 -3.63 6.68 -3.26
C SER A 33 -2.78 7.65 -2.46
N ALA A 34 -1.73 8.19 -3.09
CA ALA A 34 -0.93 9.25 -2.51
C ALA A 34 -1.81 10.49 -2.24
N PRO A 35 -1.47 11.31 -1.22
CA PRO A 35 -2.21 12.52 -0.90
C PRO A 35 -2.24 13.54 -2.05
N THR A 36 -1.24 13.50 -2.93
CA THR A 36 -1.14 14.32 -4.15
C THR A 36 -1.98 13.79 -5.32
N GLY A 37 -2.71 12.69 -5.13
CA GLY A 37 -3.53 12.03 -6.16
C GLY A 37 -2.78 10.97 -6.97
N GLN A 38 -1.44 11.05 -7.08
CA GLN A 38 -0.58 10.06 -7.73
C GLN A 38 0.79 9.94 -7.04
N PRO A 39 1.42 8.74 -7.04
CA PRO A 39 0.96 7.49 -7.67
C PRO A 39 -0.05 6.72 -6.80
N THR A 40 -0.67 5.69 -7.37
CA THR A 40 -1.51 4.72 -6.63
C THR A 40 -0.80 3.37 -6.52
N LEU A 41 -0.97 2.70 -5.37
CA LEU A 41 -0.36 1.42 -5.06
C LEU A 41 -1.44 0.35 -4.84
N THR A 42 -1.21 -0.85 -5.37
CA THR A 42 -2.10 -1.99 -5.16
C THR A 42 -1.71 -2.72 -3.88
N VAL A 43 -2.68 -2.90 -2.98
CA VAL A 43 -2.51 -3.63 -1.71
C VAL A 43 -3.12 -5.02 -1.86
N PRO A 44 -2.35 -6.11 -1.77
CA PRO A 44 -2.94 -7.45 -1.76
C PRO A 44 -3.73 -7.68 -0.48
N CYS A 45 -4.97 -8.21 -0.56
CA CYS A 45 -5.77 -8.50 0.62
C CYS A 45 -5.29 -9.77 1.35
N SER A 46 -4.93 -10.81 0.60
CA SER A 46 -4.49 -12.11 1.13
C SER A 46 -3.36 -12.71 0.28
N PRO A 47 -2.13 -12.18 0.38
CA PRO A 47 -1.01 -12.75 -0.35
C PRO A 47 -0.65 -14.13 0.21
N SER A 48 -0.51 -15.12 -0.68
CA SER A 48 0.06 -16.44 -0.38
C SER A 48 1.58 -16.50 -0.59
N ASP A 49 2.14 -15.53 -1.32
CA ASP A 49 3.57 -15.43 -1.61
C ASP A 49 4.31 -14.69 -0.49
N ARG A 50 5.36 -15.32 0.05
CA ARG A 50 6.26 -14.74 1.06
C ARG A 50 6.96 -13.46 0.58
N ARG A 51 7.11 -13.27 -0.75
CA ARG A 51 7.71 -12.08 -1.35
C ARG A 51 6.75 -10.91 -1.47
N ALA A 52 5.46 -11.08 -1.20
CA ALA A 52 4.47 -10.03 -1.35
C ALA A 52 4.80 -8.77 -0.52
N PHE A 53 5.32 -8.96 0.70
CA PHE A 53 5.77 -7.82 1.52
C PHE A 53 6.97 -7.09 0.89
N LEU A 54 7.96 -7.83 0.37
CA LEU A 54 9.16 -7.24 -0.25
C LEU A 54 8.81 -6.45 -1.51
N ASN A 55 7.91 -6.99 -2.34
CA ASN A 55 7.42 -6.32 -3.55
C ASN A 55 6.62 -5.05 -3.17
N PHE A 56 5.67 -5.18 -2.26
CA PHE A 56 4.88 -4.03 -1.81
C PHE A 56 5.75 -2.93 -1.19
N ARG A 57 6.75 -3.29 -0.37
CA ARG A 57 7.71 -2.32 0.19
C ARG A 57 8.57 -1.66 -0.89
N ARG A 58 8.95 -2.40 -1.94
CA ARG A 58 9.65 -1.84 -3.10
C ARG A 58 8.76 -0.81 -3.82
N ASP A 59 7.49 -1.11 -4.03
CA ASP A 59 6.55 -0.22 -4.72
C ASP A 59 6.32 1.07 -3.91
N VAL A 60 6.13 0.96 -2.60
CA VAL A 60 6.06 2.11 -1.67
C VAL A 60 7.31 2.99 -1.75
N ARG A 61 8.50 2.38 -1.81
CA ARG A 61 9.73 3.16 -1.94
C ARG A 61 9.83 3.88 -3.30
N HIS A 62 9.36 3.24 -4.38
CA HIS A 62 9.34 3.87 -5.69
C HIS A 62 8.32 5.00 -5.77
N SER A 63 7.19 4.91 -5.06
CA SER A 63 6.21 5.99 -5.04
C SER A 63 6.75 7.29 -4.45
N PHE A 64 7.63 7.22 -3.45
CA PHE A 64 8.27 8.41 -2.90
C PHE A 64 9.28 9.07 -3.83
N ARG A 65 9.81 8.34 -4.83
CA ARG A 65 10.76 8.88 -5.82
C ARG A 65 10.08 9.58 -6.98
N GLN A 66 8.80 9.32 -7.20
CA GLN A 66 8.02 9.84 -8.33
C GLN A 66 7.07 10.98 -7.93
N ALA A 67 7.10 11.43 -6.67
CA ALA A 67 6.34 12.60 -6.26
C ALA A 67 6.90 13.84 -6.98
N PRO A 68 6.09 14.59 -7.74
CA PRO A 68 6.54 15.83 -8.36
C PRO A 68 6.95 16.82 -7.25
N SER A 69 8.06 17.51 -7.49
CA SER A 69 8.63 18.55 -6.60
C SER A 69 7.69 19.73 -6.40
#